data_AF-A0A662UBX4-F1
#
_entry.id   AF-A0A662UBX4-F1
#
_cell.length_a   1.000
_cell.length_b   1.000
_cell.length_c   1.000
_cell.angle_alpha   90.00
_cell.angle_beta   90.00
_cell.angle_gamma   90.00
#
_symmetry.space_group_name_H-M   'P 1'
#
loop_
_entity.id
_entity.type
_entity.pdbx_description
1 polymer ?
#
loop_
_entity_poly.entity_id
_entity_poly.type
_entity_poly.pdbx_seq_one_letter_code
_entity_poly.pdbx_strand_id
1 'polypeptide(L)' 'MKTVNIAYIAWSLLVIALIYIIPYVLLKNAMDLSLYVFWLLASMIHMLITIAYVKFKFKELKP' A
#
# COMPACT_ATOMS: atom_id res chain seq x y z
N MET A 1 13.91 10.90 12.12
CA MET A 1 13.11 10.66 10.89
C MET A 1 11.95 11.64 10.85
N LYS A 2 11.68 12.31 9.72
CA LYS A 2 10.50 13.18 9.61
C LYS A 2 9.21 12.35 9.76
N THR A 3 8.17 12.92 10.36
CA THR A 3 6.85 12.27 10.59
C THR A 3 6.29 11.62 9.32
N VAL A 4 6.48 12.25 8.16
CA VAL A 4 6.03 11.73 6.86
C VAL A 4 6.71 10.41 6.49
N ASN A 5 7.98 10.20 6.87
CA ASN A 5 8.68 8.94 6.64
C ASN A 5 8.09 7.84 7.52
N ILE A 6 7.82 8.15 8.79
CA ILE A 6 7.23 7.22 9.75
C ILE A 6 5.84 6.81 9.26
N ALA A 7 5.02 7.76 8.83
CA ALA A 7 3.68 7.50 8.28
C ALA A 7 3.74 6.60 7.03
N TYR A 8 4.68 6.85 6.12
CA TYR A 8 4.85 6.03 4.92
C TYR A 8 5.32 4.59 5.24
N ILE A 9 6.24 4.43 6.20
CA ILE A 9 6.69 3.11 6.67
C ILE A 9 5.53 2.37 7.33
N ALA A 10 4.79 3.03 8.22
CA ALA A 10 3.62 2.44 8.87
C ALA A 10 2.55 2.01 7.85
N TRP A 11 2.28 2.84 6.85
CA TRP A 11 1.39 2.49 5.73
C TRP A 11 1.89 1.27 4.96
N SER A 12 3.18 1.21 4.63
CA SER A 12 3.75 0.08 3.89
C SER A 12 3.65 -1.23 4.67
N LEU A 13 3.92 -1.20 5.98
CA LEU A 13 3.76 -2.36 6.86
C LEU A 13 2.29 -2.80 6.95
N LEU A 14 1.36 -1.85 7.06
CA LEU A 14 -0.07 -2.13 7.06
C LEU A 14 -0.50 -2.80 5.75
N VAL A 15 -0.08 -2.27 4.60
CA VAL A 15 -0.38 -2.84 3.29
C VAL A 15 0.15 -4.28 3.20
N ILE A 16 1.40 -4.53 3.60
CA ILE A 16 1.95 -5.89 3.64
C ILE A 16 1.07 -6.81 4.51
N ALA A 17 0.72 -6.38 5.72
CA ALA A 17 -0.13 -7.19 6.60
C ALA A 17 -1.48 -7.50 5.96
N LEU A 18 -2.15 -6.51 5.36
CA LEU A 18 -3.45 -6.70 4.70
C LEU A 18 -3.35 -7.65 3.50
N ILE A 19 -2.28 -7.55 2.73
CA ILE A 19 -2.03 -8.40 1.56
C ILE A 19 -1.78 -9.87 1.97
N TYR A 20 -1.23 -10.13 3.16
CA TYR A 20 -1.07 -11.50 3.65
C TYR A 20 -2.28 -12.00 4.43
N ILE A 21 -3.06 -11.13 5.06
CA ILE A 21 -4.22 -11.55 5.86
C ILE A 21 -5.43 -11.77 4.96
N ILE A 22 -5.76 -10.82 4.08
CA ILE A 22 -7.04 -10.85 3.36
C ILE A 22 -7.11 -12.03 2.37
N PRO A 23 -6.15 -12.22 1.44
CA PRO A 23 -6.11 -13.39 0.55
C PRO A 23 -6.13 -14.73 1.28
N TYR A 24 -5.29 -14.88 2.30
CA TYR A 24 -4.99 -16.20 2.87
C TYR A 24 -5.88 -16.57 4.07
N VAL A 25 -6.63 -15.61 4.63
CA VAL A 25 -7.56 -15.84 5.73
C VAL A 25 -9.01 -15.62 5.28
N LEU A 26 -9.32 -14.46 4.71
CA LEU A 26 -10.70 -14.06 4.38
C LEU A 26 -11.15 -14.56 3.00
N LEU A 27 -10.26 -14.47 2.01
CA LEU A 27 -10.50 -14.86 0.62
C LEU A 27 -9.88 -16.21 0.28
N LYS A 28 -9.52 -17.03 1.29
CA LYS A 28 -8.77 -18.28 1.09
C LYS A 28 -9.48 -19.28 0.16
N ASN A 29 -10.81 -19.23 0.12
CA ASN A 29 -11.65 -20.09 -0.71
C ASN A 29 -12.18 -19.36 -1.96
N ALA A 30 -11.86 -18.07 -2.10
CA ALA A 30 -12.23 -17.25 -3.24
C ALA A 30 -11.22 -17.51 -4.36
N MET A 31 -11.42 -18.59 -5.12
CA MET A 31 -10.64 -18.93 -6.34
C MET A 31 -11.07 -18.10 -7.56
N ASP A 32 -11.86 -17.05 -7.35
CA ASP A 32 -12.56 -16.28 -8.36
C ASP A 32 -11.93 -14.89 -8.57
N LEU A 33 -12.56 -14.13 -9.47
CA LEU A 33 -12.16 -12.77 -9.87
C LEU A 33 -11.93 -11.84 -8.68
N SER A 34 -12.60 -12.07 -7.55
CA SER A 34 -12.47 -11.29 -6.31
C SER A 34 -11.03 -11.17 -5.82
N LEU A 35 -10.24 -12.24 -5.90
CA LEU A 35 -8.84 -12.22 -5.45
C LEU A 35 -7.99 -11.30 -6.35
N TYR A 36 -8.16 -11.41 -7.67
CA TYR A 36 -7.46 -10.56 -8.63
C TYR A 36 -7.83 -9.08 -8.49
N VAL A 37 -9.12 -8.79 -8.29
CA VAL A 37 -9.60 -7.43 -8.05
C VAL A 37 -9.02 -6.87 -6.75
N PHE A 38 -8.95 -7.68 -5.69
CA PHE A 38 -8.31 -7.27 -4.43
C PHE A 38 -6.85 -6.88 -4.63
N TRP A 39 -6.06 -7.73 -5.30
CA TRP A 39 -4.64 -7.46 -5.57
C TRP A 39 -4.44 -6.22 -6.44
N LEU A 40 -5.28 -6.03 -7.45
CA LEU A 40 -5.26 -4.85 -8.32
C LEU A 40 -5.51 -3.58 -7.52
N LEU A 41 -6.57 -3.56 -6.71
CA LEU A 41 -6.94 -2.40 -5.89
C LEU A 41 -5.86 -2.09 -4.84
N ALA A 42 -5.37 -3.11 -4.13
CA ALA A 42 -4.31 -2.93 -3.13
C ALA A 42 -3.05 -2.34 -3.76
N SER A 43 -2.65 -2.84 -4.93
CA SER A 43 -1.49 -2.34 -5.68
C SER A 43 -1.69 -0.91 -6.17
N MET A 44 -2.88 -0.58 -6.71
CA MET A 44 -3.22 0.77 -7.16
C MET A 44 -3.18 1.78 -6.03
N ILE A 45 -3.80 1.47 -4.88
CA ILE A 45 -3.82 2.37 -3.72
C ILE A 45 -2.39 2.58 -3.19
N HIS A 46 -1.62 1.49 -3.06
CA HIS A 46 -0.23 1.60 -2.61
C HIS A 46 0.61 2.45 -3.58
N MET A 47 0.47 2.24 -4.89
CA MET A 47 1.15 3.03 -5.91
C MET A 47 0.81 4.52 -5.82
N LEU A 48 -0.47 4.89 -5.67
CA LEU A 48 -0.89 6.28 -5.54
C LEU A 48 -0.28 6.96 -4.32
N ILE A 49 -0.25 6.27 -3.18
CA ILE A 49 0.35 6.78 -1.95
C ILE A 49 1.87 6.91 -2.10
N THR A 50 2.52 5.96 -2.75
CA THR A 50 3.97 6.03 -3.04
C THR A 50 4.30 7.21 -3.96
N ILE A 51 3.52 7.44 -5.01
CA ILE A 51 3.68 8.62 -5.88
C ILE A 51 3.52 9.92 -5.08
N ALA A 52 2.50 10.00 -4.22
CA ALA A 52 2.28 11.17 -3.37
C ALA A 52 3.44 11.41 -2.40
N TYR A 53 3.92 10.34 -1.75
CA TYR A 53 5.08 10.38 -0.85
C TYR A 53 6.34 10.86 -1.58
N VAL A 54 6.64 10.30 -2.75
CA VAL A 54 7.81 10.69 -3.56
C VAL A 54 7.70 12.15 -4.01
N LYS A 55 6.53 12.58 -4.51
CA LYS A 55 6.30 13.98 -4.91
C LYS A 55 6.49 14.94 -3.74
N PHE A 56 5.94 14.60 -2.57
CA PHE A 56 6.11 15.40 -1.36
C PHE A 56 7.59 15.49 -0.97
N LYS A 57 8.29 14.34 -0.96
CA LYS A 57 9.72 14.29 -0.66
C LYS A 57 10.57 15.11 -1.62
N PHE A 58 10.29 15.01 -2.91
CA PHE A 58 11.00 15.78 -3.92
C PHE A 58 10.77 17.29 -3.76
N LYS A 59 9.54 17.70 -3.38
CA LYS A 59 9.22 19.09 -3.07
C LYS A 59 9.97 19.60 -1.83
N GLU A 60 10.15 18.77 -0.79
CA GLU A 60 10.96 19.12 0.38
C GLU A 60 12.46 19.27 0.07
N LEU A 61 12.94 18.68 -1.01
CA LEU A 61 14.36 18.67 -1.40
C LEU A 61 14.72 19.76 -2.41
N LYS A 62 13.73 20.44 -3.01
CA LYS A 62 13.98 21.64 -3.81
C LYS A 62 14.22 22.84 -2.87
N PRO A 63 15.34 23.56 -3.03
CA PRO A 63 15.65 24.74 -2.23
C PRO A 63 14.65 25.88 -2.47
#